data_AF-A0A6A6HEW3-F1
#
_entry.id   AF-A0A6A6HEW3-F1
#
_cell.length_a   1.000
_cell.length_b   1.000
_cell.length_c   1.000
_cell.angle_alpha   90.00
_cell.angle_beta   90.00
_cell.angle_gamma   90.00
#
_symmetry.space_group_name_H-M   'P 1'
#
loop_
_entity.id
_entity.type
_entity.pdbx_description
1 polymer ?
#
loop_
_entity_poly.entity_id
_entity_poly.type
_entity_poly.pdbx_seq_one_letter_code
_entity_poly.pdbx_strand_id
1 'polypeptide(L)'
;MVSVLQRMRKLRTKLLAVRLGPGALVLPQDVKRIHLSFASKINDGHMGPRKFWRHCLPRLKYHNPAVSMTVDRTIDQSAPATLTLFYAPKPSSGSPTASPAPTNSTTSTSVSPDHDPFERTDSIDMKHRTDTQILQELVKVTKAIEISPTPEDEAMIAELEDQRNRSEKDRQLMASVMRDRKAEEARLMQARGEVERLQTGQ
;
A
#
# COMPACT_ATOMS: atom_id res chain seq x y z
N MET A 1 -0.44 20.32 -21.09
CA MET A 1 -0.64 18.85 -20.97
C MET A 1 0.59 18.21 -20.33
N VAL A 2 0.43 17.15 -19.54
CA VAL A 2 1.55 16.40 -18.93
C VAL A 2 2.22 15.52 -19.99
N SER A 3 3.56 15.46 -20.02
CA SER A 3 4.26 14.70 -21.05
C SER A 3 4.05 13.18 -20.91
N VAL A 4 4.14 12.45 -22.02
CA VAL A 4 4.06 10.98 -22.02
C VAL A 4 5.14 10.37 -21.13
N LEU A 5 6.38 10.89 -21.21
CA LEU A 5 7.51 10.45 -20.40
C LEU A 5 7.24 10.60 -18.89
N GLN A 6 6.67 11.73 -18.47
CA GLN A 6 6.30 11.95 -17.07
C GLN A 6 5.23 10.96 -16.59
N ARG A 7 4.25 10.62 -17.44
CA ARG A 7 3.22 9.62 -17.13
C ARG A 7 3.82 8.21 -17.02
N MET A 8 4.65 7.83 -17.99
CA MET A 8 5.31 6.53 -18.02
C MET A 8 6.23 6.34 -16.82
N ARG A 9 6.98 7.37 -16.41
CA ARG A 9 7.81 7.32 -15.20
C ARG A 9 6.97 7.00 -13.96
N LYS A 10 5.89 7.75 -13.73
CA LYS A 10 4.99 7.52 -12.58
C LYS A 10 4.38 6.12 -12.59
N LEU A 11 4.03 5.61 -13.77
CA LEU A 11 3.52 4.25 -13.94
C LEU A 11 4.58 3.20 -13.58
N ARG A 12 5.79 3.31 -14.14
CA ARG A 12 6.92 2.39 -13.88
C ARG A 12 7.24 2.31 -12.39
N THR A 13 7.35 3.45 -11.71
CA THR A 13 7.59 3.48 -10.25
C THR A 13 6.50 2.74 -9.48
N LYS A 14 5.22 2.90 -9.86
CA LYS A 14 4.11 2.20 -9.19
C LYS A 14 4.11 0.71 -9.46
N LEU A 15 4.39 0.29 -10.71
CA LEU A 15 4.42 -1.13 -11.06
C LEU A 15 5.57 -1.85 -10.38
N LEU A 16 6.77 -1.26 -10.34
CA LEU A 16 7.90 -1.81 -9.59
C LEU A 16 7.58 -1.94 -8.10
N ALA A 17 6.93 -0.93 -7.50
CA ALA A 17 6.55 -0.98 -6.09
C ALA A 17 5.52 -2.08 -5.76
N VAL A 18 4.76 -2.58 -6.76
CA VAL A 18 3.83 -3.71 -6.60
C VAL A 18 4.51 -5.05 -6.91
N ARG A 19 5.44 -5.08 -7.87
CA ARG A 19 6.23 -6.28 -8.20
C ARG A 19 7.18 -6.67 -7.07
N LEU A 20 7.77 -5.68 -6.41
CA LEU A 20 8.91 -5.86 -5.52
C LEU A 20 8.67 -5.27 -4.12
N GLY A 21 9.46 -5.75 -3.16
CA GLY A 21 9.48 -5.27 -1.79
C GLY A 21 8.72 -6.17 -0.81
N PRO A 22 8.60 -5.75 0.47
CA PRO A 22 7.97 -6.57 1.51
C PRO A 22 6.52 -6.87 1.15
N GLY A 23 6.20 -8.15 0.97
CA GLY A 23 4.87 -8.64 0.58
C GLY A 23 4.79 -9.24 -0.82
N ALA A 24 5.86 -9.12 -1.62
CA ALA A 24 6.01 -9.86 -2.85
C ALA A 24 6.36 -11.33 -2.54
N LEU A 25 5.32 -12.13 -2.29
CA LEU A 25 5.42 -13.52 -1.89
C LEU A 25 4.64 -14.40 -2.87
N VAL A 26 5.14 -15.60 -3.14
CA VAL A 26 4.37 -16.67 -3.79
C VAL A 26 3.77 -17.56 -2.71
N LEU A 27 2.45 -17.63 -2.65
CA LEU A 27 1.73 -18.49 -1.72
C LEU A 27 1.69 -19.93 -2.26
N PRO A 28 1.65 -20.95 -1.39
CA PRO A 28 1.36 -22.31 -1.82
C PRO A 28 -0.02 -22.40 -2.46
N GLN A 29 -0.20 -23.37 -3.36
CA GLN A 29 -1.46 -23.63 -4.06
C GLN A 29 -2.61 -24.02 -3.11
N ASP A 30 -2.28 -24.43 -1.89
CA ASP A 30 -3.26 -24.79 -0.87
C ASP A 30 -4.08 -23.58 -0.40
N VAL A 31 -3.55 -22.34 -0.48
CA VAL A 31 -4.26 -21.13 -0.03
C VAL A 31 -5.24 -20.68 -1.12
N LYS A 32 -6.54 -20.67 -0.82
CA LYS A 32 -7.59 -20.26 -1.77
C LYS A 32 -8.11 -18.85 -1.54
N ARG A 33 -8.30 -18.47 -0.27
CA ARG A 33 -8.90 -17.18 0.09
C ARG A 33 -8.19 -16.59 1.30
N ILE A 34 -8.04 -15.28 1.28
CA ILE A 34 -7.54 -14.47 2.38
C ILE A 34 -8.58 -13.42 2.70
N HIS A 35 -8.96 -13.31 3.96
CA HIS A 35 -9.88 -12.29 4.44
C HIS A 35 -9.24 -11.49 5.55
N LEU A 36 -9.24 -10.17 5.38
CA LEU A 36 -8.64 -9.22 6.31
C LEU A 36 -9.74 -8.35 6.91
N SER A 37 -9.90 -8.40 8.23
CA SER A 37 -10.85 -7.57 8.96
C SER A 37 -10.12 -6.64 9.94
N PHE A 38 -10.41 -5.34 9.89
CA PHE A 38 -9.87 -4.36 10.86
C PHE A 38 -10.71 -3.07 10.89
N ALA A 39 -10.50 -2.22 11.89
CA ALA A 39 -11.22 -0.96 12.03
C ALA A 39 -10.70 0.14 11.07
N SER A 40 -11.57 1.05 10.64
CA SER A 40 -11.21 2.10 9.68
C SER A 40 -10.22 3.13 10.27
N LYS A 41 -10.34 3.45 11.57
CA LYS A 41 -9.44 4.41 12.25
C LYS A 41 -8.19 3.69 12.77
N ILE A 42 -7.11 4.46 12.94
CA ILE A 42 -5.78 3.94 13.31
C ILE A 42 -5.58 3.72 14.81
N ASN A 43 -6.55 4.14 15.63
CA ASN A 43 -6.46 4.07 17.09
C ASN A 43 -6.40 2.60 17.53
N ASP A 44 -6.09 2.33 18.80
CA ASP A 44 -6.20 0.97 19.37
C ASP A 44 -5.43 -0.13 18.57
N GLY A 45 -4.26 0.21 18.02
CA GLY A 45 -3.38 -0.77 17.38
C GLY A 45 -3.75 -1.19 15.95
N HIS A 46 -4.66 -0.48 15.26
CA HIS A 46 -5.10 -0.81 13.89
C HIS A 46 -4.17 -0.27 12.77
N MET A 47 -3.06 0.39 13.11
CA MET A 47 -2.11 0.93 12.13
C MET A 47 -1.39 -0.15 11.31
N GLY A 48 -0.99 -1.27 11.94
CA GLY A 48 -0.34 -2.40 11.28
C GLY A 48 -1.17 -2.99 10.15
N PRO A 49 -2.40 -3.45 10.41
CA PRO A 49 -3.32 -3.95 9.39
C PRO A 49 -3.52 -2.98 8.23
N ARG A 50 -3.65 -1.68 8.52
CA ARG A 50 -3.81 -0.66 7.48
C ARG A 50 -2.59 -0.53 6.58
N LYS A 51 -1.37 -0.59 7.13
CA LYS A 51 -0.13 -0.59 6.35
C LYS A 51 0.04 -1.88 5.56
N PHE A 52 -0.27 -3.01 6.19
CA PHE A 52 -0.26 -4.32 5.54
C PHE A 52 -1.20 -4.34 4.32
N TRP A 53 -2.43 -3.86 4.46
CA TRP A 53 -3.39 -3.72 3.36
C TRP A 53 -2.90 -2.79 2.24
N ARG A 54 -2.25 -1.68 2.57
CA ARG A 54 -1.82 -0.70 1.56
C ARG A 54 -0.54 -1.08 0.84
N HIS A 55 0.38 -1.76 1.52
CA HIS A 55 1.73 -2.01 1.00
C HIS A 55 1.98 -3.48 0.67
N CYS A 56 1.54 -4.42 1.53
CA CYS A 56 1.86 -5.85 1.36
C CYS A 56 0.79 -6.57 0.53
N LEU A 57 -0.50 -6.36 0.82
CA LEU A 57 -1.60 -7.07 0.16
C LEU A 57 -1.65 -6.87 -1.37
N PRO A 58 -1.41 -5.66 -1.94
CA PRO A 58 -1.41 -5.48 -3.39
C PRO A 58 -0.26 -6.23 -4.07
N ARG A 59 0.90 -6.32 -3.40
CA ARG A 59 2.06 -7.08 -3.88
C ARG A 59 1.75 -8.58 -3.88
N LEU A 60 1.13 -9.05 -2.80
CA LEU A 60 0.69 -10.43 -2.67
C LEU A 60 -0.31 -10.80 -3.77
N LYS A 61 -1.28 -9.92 -4.07
CA LYS A 61 -2.28 -10.16 -5.13
C LYS A 61 -1.68 -10.17 -6.53
N TYR A 62 -0.64 -9.38 -6.77
CA TYR A 62 0.03 -9.33 -8.08
C TYR A 62 0.67 -10.68 -8.43
N HIS A 63 1.33 -11.33 -7.47
CA HIS A 63 1.97 -12.64 -7.65
C HIS A 63 0.98 -13.82 -7.53
N ASN A 64 -0.12 -13.63 -6.80
CA ASN A 64 -1.13 -14.66 -6.56
C ASN A 64 -2.52 -14.19 -7.06
N PRO A 65 -2.73 -14.06 -8.38
CA PRO A 65 -3.99 -13.57 -8.92
C PRO A 65 -5.17 -14.52 -8.65
N ALA A 66 -4.90 -15.83 -8.57
CA ALA A 66 -5.91 -16.86 -8.34
C ALA A 66 -6.50 -16.83 -6.92
N VAL A 67 -5.76 -16.33 -5.93
CA VAL A 67 -6.20 -16.28 -4.53
C VAL A 67 -7.19 -15.13 -4.35
N SER A 68 -8.39 -15.42 -3.85
CA SER A 68 -9.38 -14.38 -3.55
C SER A 68 -8.94 -13.61 -2.29
N MET A 69 -8.90 -12.28 -2.37
CA MET A 69 -8.50 -11.43 -1.25
C MET A 69 -9.58 -10.39 -0.98
N THR A 70 -10.17 -10.45 0.21
CA THR A 70 -11.26 -9.55 0.64
C THR A 70 -10.82 -8.75 1.86
N VAL A 71 -11.26 -7.50 1.93
CA VAL A 71 -10.92 -6.59 3.04
C VAL A 71 -12.20 -5.97 3.58
N ASP A 72 -12.49 -6.28 4.84
CA ASP A 72 -13.63 -5.75 5.57
C ASP A 72 -13.16 -4.70 6.56
N ARG A 73 -13.66 -3.47 6.39
CA ARG A 73 -13.34 -2.35 7.28
C ARG A 73 -14.56 -2.01 8.10
N THR A 74 -14.46 -2.22 9.41
CA THR A 74 -15.52 -1.87 10.35
C THR A 74 -15.34 -0.45 10.91
N ILE A 75 -16.44 0.13 11.39
CA ILE A 75 -16.45 1.42 12.11
C ILE A 75 -16.11 1.20 13.59
N ASP A 76 -16.43 0.02 14.13
CA ASP A 76 -16.15 -0.32 15.52
C ASP A 76 -14.63 -0.48 15.73
N GLN A 77 -14.10 0.35 16.62
CA GLN A 77 -12.67 0.36 16.91
C GLN A 77 -12.24 -0.79 17.82
N SER A 78 -13.16 -1.26 18.67
CA SER A 78 -12.86 -2.37 19.58
C SER A 78 -12.86 -3.71 18.87
N ALA A 79 -13.32 -3.77 17.62
CA ALA A 79 -13.36 -4.99 16.84
C ALA A 79 -11.95 -5.61 16.68
N PRO A 80 -11.86 -6.94 16.62
CA PRO A 80 -10.59 -7.62 16.42
C PRO A 80 -10.00 -7.29 15.05
N ALA A 81 -8.67 -7.17 15.00
CA ALA A 81 -7.92 -7.01 13.75
C ALA A 81 -7.34 -8.37 13.35
N THR A 82 -8.03 -9.11 12.50
CA THR A 82 -7.70 -10.51 12.19
C THR A 82 -7.47 -10.71 10.69
N LEU A 83 -6.41 -11.45 10.35
CA LEU A 83 -6.17 -12.01 9.03
C LEU A 83 -6.55 -13.49 9.07
N THR A 84 -7.51 -13.89 8.25
CA THR A 84 -7.96 -15.27 8.12
C THR A 84 -7.54 -15.85 6.78
N LEU A 85 -6.94 -17.04 6.83
CA LEU A 85 -6.45 -17.78 5.69
C LEU A 85 -7.31 -19.02 5.53
N PHE A 86 -7.88 -19.19 4.34
CA PHE A 86 -8.68 -20.36 3.98
C PHE A 86 -7.89 -21.24 3.03
N TYR A 87 -7.70 -22.48 3.46
CA TYR A 87 -7.01 -23.48 2.67
C TYR A 87 -8.01 -24.40 1.99
N ALA A 88 -7.62 -24.88 0.81
CA ALA A 88 -8.33 -25.95 0.14
C ALA A 88 -8.38 -27.19 1.05
N PRO A 89 -9.48 -27.94 1.03
CA PRO A 89 -9.47 -29.28 1.58
C PRO A 89 -8.37 -30.08 0.87
N LYS A 90 -7.52 -30.77 1.64
CA LYS A 90 -6.52 -31.67 1.07
C LYS A 90 -7.24 -32.65 0.15
N PRO A 91 -6.80 -32.85 -1.11
CA PRO A 91 -7.54 -33.67 -2.06
C PRO A 91 -7.56 -35.12 -1.55
N SER A 92 -8.69 -35.53 -0.97
CA SER A 92 -9.20 -36.88 -1.16
C SER A 92 -9.95 -36.85 -2.49
N SER A 93 -9.64 -37.79 -3.38
CA SER A 93 -10.04 -37.83 -4.79
C SER A 93 -11.45 -37.29 -5.09
N GLY A 94 -11.58 -36.13 -5.74
CA GLY A 94 -12.84 -35.59 -6.23
C GLY A 94 -12.73 -34.16 -6.75
N SER A 95 -13.17 -33.92 -7.99
CA SER A 95 -12.98 -32.74 -8.86
C SER A 95 -13.34 -31.36 -8.27
N PRO A 96 -12.75 -30.24 -8.78
CA PRO A 96 -13.06 -28.89 -8.31
C PRO A 96 -14.20 -28.24 -9.13
N THR A 97 -15.29 -27.88 -8.46
CA THR A 97 -16.28 -26.91 -8.98
C THR A 97 -15.88 -25.52 -8.50
N ALA A 98 -15.67 -24.58 -9.43
CA ALA A 98 -15.29 -23.21 -9.12
C ALA A 98 -16.52 -22.38 -8.72
N SER A 99 -16.58 -21.96 -7.46
CA SER A 99 -17.57 -20.98 -6.96
C SER A 99 -17.10 -19.53 -7.18
N PRO A 100 -18.04 -18.58 -7.39
CA PRO A 100 -17.72 -17.21 -7.81
C PRO A 100 -17.02 -16.38 -6.73
N ALA A 101 -16.18 -15.43 -7.17
CA ALA A 101 -15.36 -14.58 -6.32
C ALA A 101 -16.20 -13.55 -5.52
N PRO A 102 -15.96 -13.36 -4.21
CA PRO A 102 -16.65 -12.35 -3.41
C PRO A 102 -16.19 -10.92 -3.74
N THR A 103 -17.16 -10.01 -3.82
CA THR A 103 -16.98 -8.58 -4.12
C THR A 103 -16.64 -7.78 -2.86
N ASN A 104 -15.75 -6.80 -2.95
CA ASN A 104 -15.42 -5.90 -1.83
C ASN A 104 -16.63 -5.03 -1.42
N SER A 105 -17.00 -5.03 -0.14
CA SER A 105 -18.04 -4.17 0.44
C SER A 105 -17.45 -3.12 1.38
N THR A 106 -18.01 -1.90 1.37
CA THR A 106 -17.62 -0.79 2.28
C THR A 106 -18.62 -0.58 3.41
N THR A 107 -19.57 -1.51 3.60
CA THR A 107 -20.60 -1.40 4.64
C THR A 107 -20.72 -2.72 5.37
N SER A 108 -20.75 -2.64 6.70
CA SER A 108 -20.70 -3.73 7.69
C SER A 108 -21.96 -4.61 7.68
N THR A 109 -22.26 -5.28 6.56
CA THR A 109 -23.26 -6.35 6.48
C THR A 109 -22.90 -7.31 5.35
N SER A 110 -21.82 -8.07 5.53
CA SER A 110 -21.61 -9.31 4.77
C SER A 110 -20.59 -10.16 5.49
N VAL A 111 -20.99 -10.70 6.65
CA VAL A 111 -20.42 -11.98 7.09
C VAL A 111 -21.01 -12.97 6.09
N SER A 112 -20.29 -13.31 5.02
CA SER A 112 -20.70 -14.39 4.12
C SER A 112 -20.67 -15.69 4.94
N PRO A 113 -21.83 -16.28 5.31
CA PRO A 113 -21.86 -17.50 6.09
C PRO A 113 -22.03 -18.64 5.10
N ASP A 114 -20.99 -18.93 4.33
CA ASP A 114 -20.90 -20.16 3.54
C ASP A 114 -19.43 -20.53 3.48
N HIS A 115 -18.90 -20.92 4.63
CA HIS A 115 -17.67 -21.70 4.67
C HIS A 115 -18.06 -23.15 4.40
N ASP A 116 -17.53 -23.72 3.32
CA ASP A 116 -17.51 -25.16 3.18
C ASP A 116 -16.79 -25.73 4.42
N PRO A 117 -17.44 -26.58 5.24
CA PRO A 117 -16.94 -26.99 6.56
C PRO A 117 -15.63 -27.80 6.52
N PHE A 118 -15.07 -28.02 5.33
CA PHE A 118 -13.84 -28.79 5.09
C PHE A 118 -12.61 -27.92 4.80
N GLU A 119 -12.73 -26.58 4.86
CA GLU A 119 -11.60 -25.66 4.70
C GLU A 119 -10.84 -25.51 6.03
N ARG A 120 -9.58 -25.97 6.07
CA ARG A 120 -8.68 -25.61 7.17
C ARG A 120 -8.57 -24.09 7.19
N THR A 121 -8.74 -23.49 8.37
CA THR A 121 -8.66 -22.04 8.56
C THR A 121 -7.59 -21.71 9.59
N ASP A 122 -6.64 -20.84 9.21
CA ASP A 122 -5.66 -20.30 10.15
C ASP A 122 -5.96 -18.80 10.35
N SER A 123 -6.03 -18.35 11.60
CA SER A 123 -6.26 -16.95 11.96
C SER A 123 -5.01 -16.34 12.60
N ILE A 124 -4.69 -15.11 12.17
CA ILE A 124 -3.56 -14.33 12.66
C ILE A 124 -4.12 -13.04 13.29
N ASP A 125 -3.82 -12.82 14.57
CA ASP A 125 -4.12 -11.55 15.25
C ASP A 125 -3.07 -10.49 14.88
N MET A 126 -3.56 -9.34 14.44
CA MET A 126 -2.75 -8.26 13.93
C MET A 126 -2.79 -7.01 14.82
N LYS A 127 -3.56 -7.03 15.90
CA LYS A 127 -3.72 -5.87 16.77
C LYS A 127 -2.38 -5.53 17.44
N HIS A 128 -2.02 -4.25 17.43
CA HIS A 128 -0.75 -3.73 17.96
C HIS A 128 0.52 -4.30 17.30
N ARG A 129 0.41 -4.99 16.15
CA ARG A 129 1.56 -5.49 15.39
C ARG A 129 1.96 -4.53 14.28
N THR A 130 3.22 -4.59 13.86
CA THR A 130 3.68 -3.89 12.65
C THR A 130 3.38 -4.71 11.40
N ASP A 131 3.35 -4.05 10.25
CA ASP A 131 3.19 -4.71 8.94
C ASP A 131 4.28 -5.75 8.67
N THR A 132 5.51 -5.51 9.12
CA THR A 132 6.62 -6.46 9.02
C THR A 132 6.41 -7.71 9.86
N GLN A 133 5.92 -7.58 11.10
CA GLN A 133 5.65 -8.71 12.00
C GLN A 133 4.51 -9.56 11.47
N ILE A 134 3.43 -8.92 11.00
CA ILE A 134 2.29 -9.58 10.37
C ILE A 134 2.75 -10.38 9.15
N LEU A 135 3.63 -9.80 8.32
CA LEU A 135 4.16 -10.47 7.14
C LEU A 135 5.02 -11.68 7.51
N GLN A 136 5.90 -11.55 8.51
CA GLN A 136 6.73 -12.66 8.98
C GLN A 136 5.90 -13.82 9.50
N GLU A 137 4.82 -13.53 10.23
CA GLU A 137 3.90 -14.55 10.71
C GLU A 137 3.11 -15.19 9.58
N LEU A 138 2.65 -14.42 8.60
CA LEU A 138 2.03 -14.94 7.39
C LEU A 138 2.98 -15.90 6.66
N VAL A 139 4.24 -15.50 6.46
CA VAL A 139 5.28 -16.34 5.83
C VAL A 139 5.52 -17.60 6.67
N LYS A 140 5.58 -17.49 7.99
CA LYS A 140 5.76 -18.64 8.88
C LYS A 140 4.60 -19.64 8.81
N VAL A 141 3.37 -19.15 8.77
CA VAL A 141 2.15 -19.97 8.71
C VAL A 141 2.00 -20.63 7.35
N THR A 142 2.16 -19.86 6.28
CA THR A 142 1.94 -20.33 4.89
C THR A 142 3.17 -20.97 4.26
N LYS A 143 4.37 -20.78 4.81
CA LYS A 143 5.65 -21.14 4.19
C LYS A 143 5.83 -20.55 2.80
N ALA A 144 5.32 -19.33 2.61
CA ALA A 144 5.42 -18.62 1.34
C ALA A 144 6.87 -18.30 0.97
N ILE A 145 7.14 -18.22 -0.33
CA ILE A 145 8.48 -17.96 -0.87
C ILE A 145 8.60 -16.47 -1.22
N GLU A 146 9.64 -15.82 -0.71
CA GLU A 146 9.99 -14.44 -1.05
C GLU A 146 10.59 -14.34 -2.45
N ILE A 147 10.19 -13.31 -3.19
CA ILE A 147 10.64 -13.08 -4.56
C ILE A 147 11.80 -12.09 -4.54
N SER A 148 12.97 -12.54 -5.02
CA SER A 148 14.12 -11.67 -5.24
C SER A 148 13.95 -10.84 -6.51
N PRO A 149 14.48 -9.61 -6.55
CA PRO A 149 14.47 -8.79 -7.76
C PRO A 149 15.25 -9.47 -8.90
N THR A 150 14.79 -9.27 -10.13
CA THR A 150 15.52 -9.68 -11.34
C THR A 150 16.54 -8.60 -11.73
N PRO A 151 17.61 -8.91 -12.50
CA PRO A 151 18.60 -7.91 -12.89
C PRO A 151 18.02 -6.75 -13.71
N GLU A 152 16.95 -6.99 -14.48
CA GLU A 152 16.24 -5.93 -15.20
C GLU A 152 15.50 -4.99 -14.25
N ASP A 153 14.86 -5.55 -13.22
CA ASP A 153 14.18 -4.78 -12.19
C ASP A 153 15.19 -3.93 -11.38
N GLU A 154 16.37 -4.48 -11.07
CA GLU A 154 17.46 -3.75 -10.39
C GLU A 154 17.96 -2.56 -11.22
N ALA A 155 18.17 -2.75 -12.52
CA ALA A 155 18.55 -1.66 -13.42
C ALA A 155 17.47 -0.56 -13.46
N MET A 156 16.20 -0.95 -13.46
CA MET A 156 15.09 0.01 -13.45
C MET A 156 14.97 0.76 -12.12
N ILE A 157 15.26 0.10 -10.98
CA ILE A 157 15.34 0.75 -9.67
C ILE A 157 16.45 1.80 -9.68
N ALA A 158 17.65 1.43 -10.12
CA ALA A 158 18.79 2.34 -10.19
C ALA A 158 18.49 3.56 -11.08
N GLU A 159 17.90 3.36 -12.25
CA GLU A 159 17.50 4.45 -13.17
C GLU A 159 16.50 5.42 -12.49
N LEU A 160 15.52 4.90 -11.77
CA LEU A 160 14.51 5.71 -11.08
C LEU A 160 15.09 6.45 -9.87
N GLU A 161 16.01 5.85 -9.13
CA GLU A 161 16.71 6.47 -8.02
C GLU A 161 17.59 7.63 -8.49
N ASP A 162 18.36 7.44 -9.56
CA ASP A 162 19.14 8.51 -10.19
C ASP A 162 18.26 9.69 -10.62
N GLN A 163 17.12 9.40 -11.23
CA GLN A 163 16.18 10.42 -11.66
C GLN A 163 15.56 11.16 -10.46
N ARG A 164 15.24 10.43 -9.39
CA ARG A 164 14.73 11.02 -8.15
C ARG A 164 15.77 11.95 -7.52
N ASN A 165 17.01 11.51 -7.42
CA ASN A 165 18.11 12.28 -6.87
C ASN A 165 18.34 13.59 -7.67
N ARG A 166 18.29 13.54 -9.00
CA ARG A 166 18.33 14.75 -9.85
C ARG A 166 17.16 15.68 -9.56
N SER A 167 15.94 15.13 -9.52
CA SER A 167 14.74 15.94 -9.26
C SER A 167 14.70 16.57 -7.87
N GLU A 168 15.27 15.92 -6.86
CA GLU A 168 15.35 16.47 -5.51
C GLU A 168 16.36 17.63 -5.43
N LYS A 169 17.51 17.51 -6.12
CA LYS A 169 18.48 18.62 -6.27
C LYS A 169 17.86 19.82 -6.96
N ASP A 170 17.20 19.59 -8.10
CA ASP A 170 16.51 20.66 -8.85
C ASP A 170 15.41 21.32 -8.02
N ARG A 171 14.63 20.52 -7.28
CA ARG A 171 13.59 21.02 -6.38
C ARG A 171 14.16 21.91 -5.29
N GLN A 172 15.30 21.53 -4.70
CA GLN A 172 15.96 22.32 -3.66
C GLN A 172 16.48 23.65 -4.20
N LEU A 173 17.13 23.63 -5.37
CA LEU A 173 17.63 24.84 -6.04
C LEU A 173 16.50 25.79 -6.41
N MET A 174 15.42 25.28 -6.99
CA MET A 174 14.26 26.12 -7.33
C MET A 174 13.57 26.65 -6.06
N ALA A 175 13.55 25.89 -4.98
CA ALA A 175 13.01 26.36 -3.70
C ALA A 175 13.84 27.49 -3.08
N SER A 176 15.18 27.49 -3.24
CA SER A 176 16.01 28.63 -2.78
C SER A 176 15.79 29.86 -3.66
N VAL A 177 15.82 29.71 -4.98
CA VAL A 177 15.58 30.82 -5.92
C VAL A 177 14.21 31.47 -5.68
N MET A 178 13.16 30.66 -5.48
CA MET A 178 11.83 31.19 -5.20
C MET A 178 11.73 31.85 -3.83
N ARG A 179 12.51 31.39 -2.84
CA ARG A 179 12.58 32.03 -1.51
C ARG A 179 13.24 33.41 -1.61
N ASP A 180 14.35 33.50 -2.32
CA ASP A 180 15.11 34.75 -2.48
C ASP A 180 14.29 35.79 -3.25
N ARG A 181 13.70 35.38 -4.38
CA ARG A 181 12.79 36.24 -5.15
C ARG A 181 11.64 36.77 -4.30
N LYS A 182 11.01 35.90 -3.49
CA LYS A 182 9.91 36.31 -2.61
C LYS A 182 10.39 37.29 -1.52
N ALA A 183 11.60 37.12 -1.00
CA ALA A 183 12.18 38.03 -0.02
C ALA A 183 12.50 39.40 -0.62
N GLU A 184 13.05 39.44 -1.84
CA GLU A 184 13.30 40.67 -2.58
C GLU A 184 12.01 41.42 -2.90
N GLU A 185 11.00 40.73 -3.41
CA GLU A 185 9.68 41.30 -3.70
C GLU A 185 9.03 41.88 -2.42
N ALA A 186 9.13 41.18 -1.29
CA ALA A 186 8.63 41.66 0.00
C ALA A 186 9.38 42.92 0.48
N ARG A 187 10.71 42.95 0.35
CA ARG A 187 11.53 44.11 0.72
C ARG A 187 11.20 45.33 -0.14
N LEU A 188 11.05 45.15 -1.45
CA LEU A 188 10.64 46.23 -2.36
C LEU A 188 9.23 46.74 -2.06
N MET A 189 8.31 45.85 -1.69
CA MET A 189 6.95 46.23 -1.30
C MET A 189 6.92 47.06 -0.01
N GLN A 190 7.72 46.68 1.00
CA GLN A 190 7.88 47.45 2.23
C GLN A 190 8.43 48.85 1.95
N ALA A 191 9.49 48.94 1.15
CA ALA A 191 10.09 50.23 0.78
C ALA A 191 9.11 51.12 0.00
N ARG A 192 8.34 50.55 -0.95
CA ARG A 192 7.30 51.30 -1.68
C ARG A 192 6.19 51.79 -0.74
N GLY A 193 5.74 50.95 0.20
CA GLY A 193 4.72 51.34 1.18
C GLY A 193 5.18 52.40 2.17
N GLU A 194 6.46 52.42 2.55
CA GLU A 194 7.03 53.48 3.38
C GLU A 194 7.10 54.82 2.64
N VAL A 195 7.51 54.83 1.37
CA VAL A 195 7.54 56.05 0.55
C VAL A 195 6.14 56.64 0.35
N GLU A 196 5.15 55.79 0.09
CA GLU A 196 3.75 56.22 -0.09
C GLU A 196 3.15 56.78 1.20
N ARG A 197 3.49 56.21 2.37
CA ARG A 197 3.12 56.75 3.69
C ARG A 197 3.75 58.10 3.98
N LEU A 198 5.00 58.31 3.58
CA LEU A 198 5.68 59.60 3.75
C LEU A 198 5.10 60.68 2.83
N GLN A 199 4.60 60.32 1.64
CA GLN A 199 3.97 61.25 0.70
C GLN A 199 2.53 61.64 1.07
N THR A 200 1.78 60.76 1.75
CA THR A 200 0.40 61.03 2.18
C THR A 200 0.28 61.61 3.59
N GLY A 201 1.41 61.71 4.32
CA GLY A 201 1.51 62.27 5.67
C GLY A 201 1.94 63.75 5.75
N GLN A 202 2.00 64.47 4.62
CA GLN A 202 2.06 65.95 4.54
C GLN A 202 0.71 66.50 4.07
#